data_AF-A0AAU3E0C4-F1
#
_entry.id   AF-A0AAU3E0C4-F1
#
_cell.length_a   1.000
_cell.length_b   1.000
_cell.length_c   1.000
_cell.angle_alpha   90.00
_cell.angle_beta   90.00
_cell.angle_gamma   90.00
#
_symmetry.space_group_name_H-M   'P 1'
#
loop_
_entity.id
_entity.type
_entity.pdbx_description
1 polymer ?
#
loop_
_entity_poly.entity_id
_entity_poly.type
_entity_poly.pdbx_seq_one_letter_code
_entity_poly.pdbx_strand_id
1 'polypeptide(L)'
;MYGEGLLADTVFNELRQACAEHGGAVLRGTADGPVELVLALTTVDSLPAAAAEVLVEAQPAGPMGAEGFLLARRDDVTVVLADEPAGLLYGLFHLVRLGESAFGAERPVERHGLAMDRRMLDHWDNIEPHPVMGQVERGYAGGSIFWRDGGLSPDRDRIRAYGRLLAACRINAVAVNNVNVHAVEARLLTERLADLLRSYGIRVHLSVTLAAPIAVGGLPTADPLDKDVRTWWWPAAGSSRCRTSVTIAFGPGTRSRRQICMPRAAWRGRRAWIRPSCSTSGST
;
A
#
# COMPACT_ATOMS: atom_id res chain seq x y z
N MET A 1 -1.98 -10.33 -22.31
CA MET A 1 -1.36 -9.54 -21.22
C MET A 1 0.14 -9.77 -21.24
N TYR A 2 0.92 -8.69 -21.10
CA TYR A 2 2.38 -8.69 -21.19
C TYR A 2 3.00 -8.11 -19.93
N GLY A 3 3.96 -8.81 -19.33
CA GLY A 3 4.63 -8.41 -18.10
C GLY A 3 4.47 -9.43 -16.97
N GLU A 4 5.39 -9.34 -16.00
CA GLU A 4 5.51 -10.26 -14.88
C GLU A 4 5.49 -9.53 -13.54
N GLY A 5 5.36 -10.31 -12.46
CA GLY A 5 5.38 -9.82 -11.08
C GLY A 5 4.02 -9.94 -10.40
N LEU A 6 4.04 -9.89 -9.06
CA LEU A 6 2.88 -10.22 -8.22
C LEU A 6 1.58 -9.47 -8.60
N LEU A 7 1.66 -8.16 -8.87
CA LEU A 7 0.47 -7.38 -9.22
C LEU A 7 0.03 -7.62 -10.66
N ALA A 8 0.98 -7.86 -11.57
CA ALA A 8 0.67 -8.27 -12.93
C ALA A 8 -0.05 -9.64 -12.92
N ASP A 9 0.40 -10.56 -12.05
CA ASP A 9 -0.28 -11.85 -11.86
C ASP A 9 -1.68 -11.71 -11.27
N THR A 10 -1.87 -10.73 -10.39
CA THR A 10 -3.18 -10.40 -9.84
C THR A 10 -4.11 -9.87 -10.93
N VAL A 11 -3.64 -8.95 -11.78
CA VAL A 11 -4.38 -8.43 -12.94
C VAL A 11 -4.77 -9.55 -13.90
N PHE A 12 -3.84 -10.46 -14.22
CA PHE A 12 -4.12 -11.60 -15.07
C PHE A 12 -5.21 -12.49 -14.47
N ASN A 13 -5.16 -12.76 -13.17
CA ASN A 13 -6.15 -13.58 -12.49
C ASN A 13 -7.53 -12.93 -12.41
N GLU A 14 -7.62 -11.62 -12.20
CA GLU A 14 -8.88 -10.86 -12.27
C GLU A 14 -9.51 -10.96 -13.65
N LEU A 15 -8.72 -10.76 -14.72
CA LEU A 15 -9.19 -10.93 -16.09
C LEU A 15 -9.62 -12.38 -16.37
N ARG A 16 -8.86 -13.36 -15.92
CA ARG A 16 -9.17 -14.79 -16.11
C ARG A 16 -10.49 -15.17 -15.43
N GLN A 17 -10.73 -14.68 -14.22
CA GLN A 17 -12.00 -14.90 -13.53
C GLN A 17 -13.16 -14.22 -14.26
N ALA A 18 -12.99 -12.95 -14.66
CA ALA A 18 -14.01 -12.22 -15.41
C ALA A 18 -14.35 -12.92 -16.74
N CYS A 19 -13.35 -13.40 -17.51
CA CYS A 19 -13.59 -14.14 -18.74
C CYS A 19 -14.30 -15.49 -18.48
N ALA A 20 -13.99 -16.16 -17.38
CA ALA A 20 -14.67 -17.41 -17.01
C ALA A 20 -16.16 -17.19 -16.65
N GLU A 21 -16.49 -16.04 -16.06
CA GLU A 21 -17.85 -15.70 -15.63
C GLU A 21 -18.69 -15.05 -16.75
N HIS A 22 -18.07 -14.21 -17.59
CA HIS A 22 -18.77 -13.37 -18.56
C HIS A 22 -18.45 -13.71 -20.02
N GLY A 23 -17.61 -14.72 -20.26
CA GLY A 23 -17.17 -15.10 -21.60
C GLY A 23 -15.91 -14.35 -22.05
N GLY A 24 -15.27 -14.88 -23.08
CA GLY A 24 -13.99 -14.40 -23.60
C GLY A 24 -12.81 -15.26 -23.16
N ALA A 25 -11.61 -14.82 -23.51
CA ALA A 25 -10.36 -15.51 -23.17
C ALA A 25 -9.28 -14.49 -22.81
N VAL A 26 -8.42 -14.87 -21.87
CA VAL A 26 -7.23 -14.10 -21.52
C VAL A 26 -6.00 -14.97 -21.74
N LEU A 27 -4.97 -14.38 -22.35
CA LEU A 27 -3.70 -15.03 -22.67
C LEU A 27 -2.54 -14.23 -22.09
N ARG A 28 -1.45 -14.92 -21.75
CA ARG A 28 -0.16 -14.28 -21.49
C ARG A 28 0.67 -14.31 -22.75
N GLY A 29 1.29 -13.18 -23.09
CA GLY A 29 2.06 -13.04 -24.31
C GLY A 29 1.17 -12.96 -25.54
N THR A 30 1.69 -13.48 -26.66
CA THR A 30 1.13 -13.40 -28.00
C THR A 30 -0.20 -14.14 -28.14
N ALA A 31 -1.11 -13.54 -28.90
CA ALA A 31 -2.38 -14.13 -29.28
C ALA A 31 -2.35 -14.52 -30.76
N ASP A 32 -2.85 -15.71 -31.08
CA ASP A 32 -3.11 -16.14 -32.45
C ASP A 32 -4.54 -15.71 -32.83
N GLY A 33 -4.73 -14.41 -33.08
CA GLY A 33 -6.04 -13.86 -33.48
C GLY A 33 -6.28 -12.41 -33.02
N PRO A 34 -7.46 -11.85 -33.36
CA PRO A 34 -7.83 -10.50 -32.94
C PRO A 34 -7.97 -10.43 -31.42
N VAL A 35 -7.54 -9.30 -30.85
CA VAL A 35 -7.65 -9.00 -29.41
C VAL A 35 -8.35 -7.66 -29.23
N GLU A 36 -9.27 -7.57 -28.27
CA GLU A 36 -9.97 -6.30 -27.96
C GLU A 36 -9.29 -5.50 -26.85
N LEU A 37 -8.39 -6.15 -26.09
CA LEU A 37 -7.77 -5.59 -24.90
C LEU A 37 -6.31 -6.03 -24.75
N VAL A 38 -5.41 -5.04 -24.64
CA VAL A 38 -3.99 -5.25 -24.33
C VAL A 38 -3.65 -4.53 -23.04
N LEU A 39 -3.16 -5.29 -22.05
CA LEU A 39 -2.48 -4.76 -20.85
C LEU A 39 -1.02 -5.15 -20.95
N ALA A 40 -0.11 -4.16 -20.89
CA ALA A 40 1.31 -4.40 -21.05
C ALA A 40 2.19 -3.49 -20.17
N LEU A 41 3.24 -4.08 -19.59
CA LEU A 41 4.33 -3.28 -19.03
C LEU A 41 5.20 -2.72 -20.15
N THR A 42 5.67 -1.48 -20.02
CA THR A 42 6.57 -0.84 -21.00
C THR A 42 7.96 -1.50 -21.06
N THR A 43 8.30 -2.32 -20.06
CA THR A 43 9.59 -3.00 -19.91
C THR A 43 9.69 -4.34 -20.62
N VAL A 44 8.62 -4.82 -21.27
CA VAL A 44 8.66 -6.07 -22.02
C VAL A 44 9.41 -5.91 -23.34
N ASP A 45 10.14 -6.94 -23.77
CA ASP A 45 11.01 -6.89 -24.96
C ASP A 45 10.26 -6.56 -26.26
N SER A 46 9.02 -7.01 -26.38
CA SER A 46 8.19 -6.79 -27.56
C SER A 46 6.75 -6.50 -27.17
N LEU A 47 6.30 -5.30 -27.55
CA LEU A 47 4.91 -4.87 -27.40
C LEU A 47 4.09 -5.23 -28.65
N PRO A 48 2.81 -5.60 -28.48
CA PRO A 48 1.86 -5.64 -29.60
C PRO A 48 1.82 -4.30 -30.34
N ALA A 49 1.52 -4.34 -31.64
CA ALA A 49 1.51 -3.15 -32.51
C ALA A 49 0.71 -1.97 -31.92
N ALA A 50 -0.55 -2.20 -31.51
CA ALA A 50 -1.39 -1.17 -30.90
C ALA A 50 -0.77 -0.57 -29.63
N ALA A 51 -0.13 -1.40 -28.80
CA ALA A 51 0.55 -0.93 -27.60
C ALA A 51 1.84 -0.16 -27.90
N ALA A 52 2.60 -0.58 -28.92
CA ALA A 52 3.79 0.13 -29.36
C ALA A 52 3.44 1.53 -29.92
N GLU A 53 2.37 1.63 -30.70
CA GLU A 53 1.88 2.90 -31.24
C GLU A 53 1.48 3.88 -30.13
N VAL A 54 0.68 3.41 -29.16
CA VAL A 54 0.28 4.21 -28.00
C VAL A 54 1.50 4.69 -27.20
N LEU A 55 2.52 3.83 -27.03
CA LEU A 55 3.74 4.21 -26.32
C LEU A 55 4.53 5.30 -27.07
N VAL A 56 4.62 5.22 -28.40
CA VAL A 56 5.29 6.23 -29.24
C VAL A 56 4.55 7.57 -29.18
N GLU A 57 3.22 7.58 -29.29
CA GLU A 57 2.40 8.79 -29.16
C GLU A 57 2.59 9.45 -27.79
N ALA A 58 2.69 8.65 -26.72
CA ALA A 58 2.87 9.12 -25.36
C ALA A 58 4.30 9.56 -25.01
N GLN A 59 5.31 9.21 -25.82
CA GLN A 59 6.72 9.36 -25.51
C GLN A 59 7.14 10.78 -25.08
N PRO A 60 6.59 11.89 -25.64
CA PRO A 60 6.89 13.25 -25.18
C PRO A 60 6.51 13.54 -23.72
N ALA A 61 5.58 12.77 -23.13
CA ALA A 61 5.10 12.97 -21.77
C ALA A 61 6.01 12.35 -20.68
N GLY A 62 7.03 11.58 -21.07
CA GLY A 62 7.97 10.92 -20.16
C GLY A 62 7.37 9.74 -19.37
N PRO A 63 8.10 9.19 -18.37
CA PRO A 63 7.70 7.99 -17.64
C PRO A 63 6.42 8.22 -16.83
N MET A 64 5.57 7.20 -16.73
CA MET A 64 4.33 7.19 -15.94
C MET A 64 4.58 7.06 -14.44
N GLY A 65 5.73 6.49 -14.06
CA GLY A 65 6.09 6.24 -12.67
C GLY A 65 5.39 5.01 -12.08
N ALA A 66 5.60 4.75 -10.79
CA ALA A 66 5.37 3.44 -10.19
C ALA A 66 3.91 2.95 -10.13
N GLU A 67 2.94 3.85 -10.25
CA GLU A 67 1.52 3.53 -10.16
C GLU A 67 0.70 4.24 -11.26
N GLY A 68 1.38 4.88 -12.21
CA GLY A 68 0.75 5.56 -13.34
C GLY A 68 0.49 4.58 -14.49
N PHE A 69 -0.45 4.93 -15.36
CA PHE A 69 -0.76 4.16 -16.56
C PHE A 69 -1.26 5.08 -17.70
N LEU A 70 -1.20 4.57 -18.92
CA LEU A 70 -1.87 5.15 -20.09
C LEU A 70 -3.11 4.32 -20.41
N LEU A 71 -4.13 4.98 -20.94
CA LEU A 71 -5.31 4.37 -21.54
C LEU A 71 -5.50 4.95 -22.94
N ALA A 72 -5.72 4.08 -23.93
CA ALA A 72 -6.10 4.49 -25.27
C ALA A 72 -6.96 3.40 -25.92
N ARG A 73 -7.60 3.73 -27.04
CA ARG A 73 -8.22 2.75 -27.92
C ARG A 73 -7.88 3.10 -29.36
N ARG A 74 -7.36 2.13 -30.12
CA ARG A 74 -6.90 2.23 -31.51
C ARG A 74 -7.29 0.96 -32.25
N ASP A 75 -7.87 1.09 -33.44
CA ASP A 75 -8.17 -0.04 -34.34
C ASP A 75 -8.91 -1.18 -33.60
N ASP A 76 -9.94 -0.81 -32.84
CA ASP A 76 -10.73 -1.71 -31.99
C ASP A 76 -10.00 -2.39 -30.82
N VAL A 77 -8.75 -2.01 -30.54
CA VAL A 77 -7.97 -2.49 -29.40
C VAL A 77 -7.89 -1.45 -28.31
N THR A 78 -8.41 -1.76 -27.13
CA THR A 78 -8.19 -0.96 -25.93
C THR A 78 -6.83 -1.32 -25.32
N VAL A 79 -6.00 -0.30 -25.07
CA VAL A 79 -4.63 -0.45 -24.59
C VAL A 79 -4.51 0.18 -23.22
N VAL A 80 -3.96 -0.58 -22.27
CA VAL A 80 -3.43 -0.07 -21.00
C VAL A 80 -1.94 -0.38 -20.91
N LEU A 81 -1.16 0.69 -20.74
CA LEU A 81 0.29 0.60 -20.54
C LEU A 81 0.66 1.10 -19.16
N ALA A 82 1.67 0.50 -18.55
CA ALA A 82 2.26 0.99 -17.29
C ALA A 82 3.76 0.72 -17.24
N ASP A 83 4.50 1.54 -16.51
CA ASP A 83 5.93 1.28 -16.27
C ASP A 83 6.13 0.16 -15.24
N GLU A 84 5.19 0.04 -14.29
CA GLU A 84 5.28 -0.87 -13.15
C GLU A 84 3.97 -1.63 -12.96
N PRO A 85 3.98 -2.85 -12.38
CA PRO A 85 2.81 -3.69 -12.21
C PRO A 85 1.61 -3.05 -11.50
N ALA A 86 1.83 -2.10 -10.58
CA ALA A 86 0.74 -1.41 -9.90
C ALA A 86 -0.07 -0.50 -10.85
N GLY A 87 0.58 0.07 -11.87
CA GLY A 87 -0.10 0.85 -12.90
C GLY A 87 -1.08 -0.01 -13.70
N LEU A 88 -0.72 -1.26 -14.03
CA LEU A 88 -1.64 -2.19 -14.68
C LEU A 88 -2.86 -2.53 -13.81
N LEU A 89 -2.65 -2.70 -12.50
CA LEU A 89 -3.74 -2.97 -11.56
C LEU A 89 -4.73 -1.81 -11.51
N TYR A 90 -4.24 -0.59 -11.38
CA TYR A 90 -5.11 0.58 -11.38
C TYR A 90 -5.74 0.85 -12.75
N GLY A 91 -5.02 0.57 -13.84
CA GLY A 91 -5.53 0.65 -15.20
C GLY A 91 -6.68 -0.32 -15.45
N LEU A 92 -6.54 -1.58 -15.00
CA LEU A 92 -7.62 -2.57 -15.05
C LEU A 92 -8.87 -2.07 -14.33
N PHE A 93 -8.75 -1.60 -13.08
CA PHE A 93 -9.92 -1.07 -12.37
C PHE A 93 -10.48 0.20 -12.98
N HIS A 94 -9.66 0.99 -13.67
CA HIS A 94 -10.16 2.11 -14.44
C HIS A 94 -11.04 1.64 -15.61
N LEU A 95 -10.62 0.61 -16.34
CA LEU A 95 -11.42 -0.01 -17.40
C LEU A 95 -12.75 -0.51 -16.84
N VAL A 96 -12.73 -1.22 -15.71
CA VAL A 96 -13.95 -1.71 -15.04
C VAL A 96 -14.90 -0.55 -14.72
N ARG A 97 -14.38 0.58 -14.24
CA ARG A 97 -15.19 1.78 -13.97
C ARG A 97 -15.77 2.42 -15.23
N LEU A 98 -15.06 2.38 -16.35
CA LEU A 98 -15.54 2.88 -17.64
C LEU A 98 -16.58 1.95 -18.28
N GLY A 99 -16.52 0.66 -17.97
CA GLY A 99 -17.41 -0.36 -18.53
C GLY A 99 -17.31 -0.43 -20.05
N GLU A 100 -18.45 -0.63 -20.71
CA GLU A 100 -18.56 -0.74 -22.17
C GLU A 100 -17.95 0.46 -22.92
N SER A 101 -17.96 1.66 -22.33
CA SER A 101 -17.38 2.84 -22.95
C SER A 101 -15.86 2.73 -23.17
N ALA A 102 -15.17 1.82 -22.47
CA ALA A 102 -13.76 1.54 -22.70
C ALA A 102 -13.51 0.80 -24.02
N PHE A 103 -14.54 0.19 -24.61
CA PHE A 103 -14.49 -0.64 -25.82
C PHE A 103 -15.35 -0.09 -26.97
N GLY A 104 -15.90 1.12 -26.82
CA GLY A 104 -16.68 1.79 -27.84
C GLY A 104 -15.81 2.54 -28.86
N ALA A 105 -16.01 3.86 -28.94
CA ALA A 105 -15.28 4.72 -29.86
C ALA A 105 -13.77 4.78 -29.59
N GLU A 106 -13.02 5.18 -30.61
CA GLU A 106 -11.62 5.58 -30.52
C GLU A 106 -11.36 6.54 -29.36
N ARG A 107 -10.24 6.34 -28.67
CA ARG A 107 -9.87 7.14 -27.49
C ARG A 107 -8.46 7.66 -27.64
N PRO A 108 -8.22 8.99 -27.55
CA PRO A 108 -6.86 9.53 -27.55
C PRO A 108 -6.05 8.97 -26.38
N VAL A 109 -4.73 9.13 -26.41
CA VAL A 109 -3.90 8.69 -25.28
C VAL A 109 -4.20 9.53 -24.04
N GLU A 110 -4.81 8.89 -23.05
CA GLU A 110 -5.09 9.45 -21.73
C GLU A 110 -4.01 9.01 -20.74
N ARG A 111 -3.41 9.96 -20.03
CA ARG A 111 -2.38 9.68 -19.00
C ARG A 111 -2.96 9.82 -17.60
N HIS A 112 -2.87 8.74 -16.83
CA HIS A 112 -3.35 8.70 -15.45
C HIS A 112 -2.17 8.61 -14.47
N GLY A 113 -1.79 9.77 -13.94
CA GLY A 113 -0.71 9.88 -12.95
C GLY A 113 -1.16 9.71 -11.49
N LEU A 114 -0.24 10.04 -10.59
CA LEU A 114 -0.44 10.10 -9.15
C LEU A 114 -0.34 11.55 -8.69
N ALA A 115 -1.34 12.03 -7.94
CA ALA A 115 -1.26 13.32 -7.26
C ALA A 115 -0.65 13.19 -5.85
N MET A 116 -0.74 12.00 -5.25
CA MET A 116 -0.28 11.72 -3.89
C MET A 116 0.32 10.32 -3.82
N ASP A 117 1.55 10.21 -3.32
CA ASP A 117 2.26 8.92 -3.19
C ASP A 117 1.58 7.97 -2.19
N ARG A 118 0.90 8.57 -1.20
CA ARG A 118 0.29 7.86 -0.08
C ARG A 118 -1.19 8.14 -0.02
N ARG A 119 -1.98 7.08 -0.21
CA ARG A 119 -3.44 7.13 -0.19
C ARG A 119 -3.88 6.03 0.74
N MET A 120 -4.25 6.42 1.96
CA MET A 120 -4.33 5.53 3.12
C MET A 120 -5.67 5.63 3.81
N LEU A 121 -6.16 4.48 4.30
CA LEU A 121 -7.26 4.41 5.25
C LEU A 121 -6.77 3.93 6.61
N ASP A 122 -7.41 4.42 7.67
CA ASP A 122 -7.07 4.09 9.05
C ASP A 122 -8.25 3.39 9.73
N HIS A 123 -8.00 2.19 10.24
CA HIS A 123 -8.96 1.44 11.04
C HIS A 123 -8.77 1.71 12.51
N TRP A 124 -9.88 1.86 13.23
CA TRP A 124 -9.89 1.96 14.69
C TRP A 124 -10.31 0.63 15.33
N ASP A 125 -9.76 -0.45 14.79
CA ASP A 125 -10.09 -1.80 15.18
C ASP A 125 -9.22 -2.24 16.37
N ASN A 126 -9.85 -2.67 17.45
CA ASN A 126 -9.19 -3.34 18.56
C ASN A 126 -9.08 -4.83 18.24
N ILE A 127 -7.94 -5.44 18.59
CA ILE A 127 -7.67 -6.84 18.24
C ILE A 127 -8.50 -7.76 19.14
N GLU A 128 -8.59 -7.41 20.41
CA GLU A 128 -9.58 -7.94 21.34
C GLU A 128 -10.63 -6.86 21.63
N PRO A 129 -11.92 -7.21 21.76
CA PRO A 129 -12.95 -6.25 22.10
C PRO A 129 -12.64 -5.52 23.41
N HIS A 130 -12.51 -4.20 23.34
CA HIS A 130 -12.31 -3.38 24.54
C HIS A 130 -13.64 -3.29 25.32
N PRO A 131 -13.65 -3.43 26.66
CA PRO A 131 -14.89 -3.46 27.45
C PRO A 131 -15.81 -2.25 27.27
N VAL A 132 -15.24 -1.08 26.93
CA VAL A 132 -15.97 0.17 26.74
C VAL A 132 -16.11 0.56 25.27
N MET A 133 -15.07 0.33 24.47
CA MET A 133 -15.01 0.83 23.08
C MET A 133 -15.50 -0.21 22.07
N GLY A 134 -15.70 -1.45 22.50
CA GLY A 134 -16.03 -2.57 21.62
C GLY A 134 -14.85 -2.99 20.75
N GLN A 135 -15.17 -3.72 19.68
CA GLN A 135 -14.17 -4.24 18.74
C GLN A 135 -13.69 -3.17 17.74
N VAL A 136 -14.52 -2.18 17.42
CA VAL A 136 -14.16 -1.08 16.52
C VAL A 136 -14.57 0.21 17.19
N GLU A 137 -13.59 1.03 17.58
CA GLU A 137 -13.85 2.32 18.21
C GLU A 137 -14.49 3.26 17.17
N ARG A 138 -15.65 3.82 17.52
CA ARG A 138 -16.51 4.58 16.58
C ARG A 138 -16.94 3.77 15.34
N GLY A 139 -17.00 2.44 15.47
CA GLY A 139 -17.51 1.54 14.44
C GLY A 139 -19.03 1.44 14.45
N TYR A 140 -19.66 1.67 13.30
CA TYR A 140 -21.12 1.57 13.12
C TYR A 140 -21.53 0.53 12.06
N ALA A 141 -20.56 -0.26 11.56
CA ALA A 141 -20.75 -1.20 10.45
C ALA A 141 -20.47 -2.68 10.83
N GLY A 142 -20.57 -3.00 12.12
CA GLY A 142 -20.26 -4.32 12.66
C GLY A 142 -18.84 -4.45 13.21
N GLY A 143 -18.39 -5.69 13.40
CA GLY A 143 -17.08 -6.03 13.95
C GLY A 143 -15.92 -5.89 12.97
N SER A 144 -14.70 -6.04 13.48
CA SER A 144 -13.47 -5.96 12.68
C SER A 144 -13.45 -7.04 11.57
N ILE A 145 -12.98 -6.65 10.39
CA ILE A 145 -12.72 -7.60 9.29
C ILE A 145 -11.35 -8.28 9.43
N PHE A 146 -10.43 -7.67 10.17
CA PHE A 146 -9.06 -8.15 10.35
C PHE A 146 -8.92 -9.04 11.58
N TRP A 147 -9.65 -8.72 12.65
CA TRP A 147 -9.42 -9.31 13.96
C TRP A 147 -10.65 -10.05 14.47
N ARG A 148 -10.43 -11.22 15.07
CA ARG A 148 -11.45 -12.01 15.74
C ARG A 148 -10.78 -12.84 16.84
N ASP A 149 -11.36 -12.80 18.05
CA ASP A 149 -10.90 -13.57 19.21
C ASP A 149 -9.40 -13.41 19.49
N GLY A 150 -8.89 -12.16 19.42
CA GLY A 150 -7.48 -11.84 19.68
C GLY A 150 -6.50 -12.22 18.56
N GLY A 151 -7.00 -12.81 17.48
CA GLY A 151 -6.22 -13.28 16.35
C GLY A 151 -6.66 -12.70 15.01
N LEU A 152 -5.89 -13.04 13.96
CA LEU A 152 -6.22 -12.64 12.61
C LEU A 152 -7.44 -13.44 12.09
N SER A 153 -8.51 -12.74 11.72
CA SER A 153 -9.81 -13.27 11.29
C SER A 153 -9.69 -14.46 10.33
N PRO A 154 -10.42 -15.57 10.53
CA PRO A 154 -10.35 -16.74 9.66
C PRO A 154 -10.90 -16.49 8.25
N ASP A 155 -11.73 -15.46 8.08
CA ASP A 155 -12.33 -15.09 6.79
C ASP A 155 -11.31 -14.33 5.91
N ARG A 156 -10.41 -15.10 5.30
CA ARG A 156 -9.33 -14.58 4.43
C ARG A 156 -9.87 -13.98 3.13
N ASP A 157 -10.98 -14.50 2.65
CA ASP A 157 -11.55 -14.08 1.37
C ASP A 157 -12.20 -12.71 1.49
N ARG A 158 -12.85 -12.40 2.61
CA ARG A 158 -13.32 -11.03 2.88
C ARG A 158 -12.18 -10.01 2.98
N ILE A 159 -11.03 -10.38 3.58
CA ILE A 159 -9.85 -9.51 3.62
C ILE A 159 -9.28 -9.28 2.22
N ARG A 160 -9.21 -10.33 1.38
CA ARG A 160 -8.79 -10.21 -0.03
C ARG A 160 -9.76 -9.33 -0.84
N ALA A 161 -11.07 -9.53 -0.68
CA ALA A 161 -12.09 -8.70 -1.31
C ALA A 161 -11.98 -7.22 -0.88
N TYR A 162 -11.65 -6.97 0.40
CA TYR A 162 -11.36 -5.63 0.88
C TYR A 162 -10.11 -5.04 0.20
N GLY A 163 -9.02 -5.79 0.07
CA GLY A 163 -7.83 -5.36 -0.66
C GLY A 163 -8.12 -5.02 -2.13
N ARG A 164 -8.93 -5.84 -2.80
CA ARG A 164 -9.45 -5.59 -4.15
C ARG A 164 -10.22 -4.28 -4.25
N LEU A 165 -11.12 -4.02 -3.30
CA LEU A 165 -11.88 -2.78 -3.22
C LEU A 165 -10.97 -1.56 -3.04
N LEU A 166 -9.98 -1.65 -2.15
CA LEU A 166 -9.02 -0.57 -1.94
C LEU A 166 -8.24 -0.24 -3.22
N ALA A 167 -7.74 -1.26 -3.91
CA ALA A 167 -7.02 -1.09 -5.17
C ALA A 167 -7.91 -0.48 -6.26
N ALA A 168 -9.19 -0.87 -6.33
CA ALA A 168 -10.15 -0.26 -7.26
C ALA A 168 -10.37 1.24 -7.01
N CYS A 169 -10.27 1.68 -5.75
CA CYS A 169 -10.27 3.08 -5.36
C CYS A 169 -8.88 3.76 -5.41
N ARG A 170 -7.86 3.06 -5.92
CA ARG A 170 -6.44 3.45 -5.92
C ARG A 170 -5.85 3.70 -4.51
N ILE A 171 -6.47 3.25 -3.43
CA ILE A 171 -5.86 3.26 -2.10
C ILE A 171 -4.67 2.29 -2.10
N ASN A 172 -3.55 2.66 -1.49
CA ASN A 172 -2.31 1.86 -1.51
C ASN A 172 -1.70 1.62 -0.12
N ALA A 173 -2.42 1.97 0.93
CA ALA A 173 -2.04 1.66 2.30
C ALA A 173 -3.24 1.57 3.23
N VAL A 174 -3.11 0.80 4.30
CA VAL A 174 -4.11 0.71 5.36
C VAL A 174 -3.45 0.53 6.71
N ALA A 175 -3.85 1.32 7.72
CA ALA A 175 -3.59 0.99 9.12
C ALA A 175 -4.72 0.09 9.61
N VAL A 176 -4.36 -1.06 10.17
CA VAL A 176 -5.32 -2.15 10.44
C VAL A 176 -5.75 -2.26 11.90
N ASN A 177 -5.19 -1.42 12.78
CA ASN A 177 -5.47 -1.43 14.20
C ASN A 177 -5.63 -0.01 14.75
N ASN A 178 -6.32 0.06 15.88
CA ASN A 178 -6.61 1.29 16.59
C ASN A 178 -5.33 2.07 16.92
N VAL A 179 -5.44 3.40 16.84
CA VAL A 179 -4.42 4.35 17.28
C VAL A 179 -4.22 4.28 18.80
N ASN A 180 -5.26 3.88 19.54
CA ASN A 180 -5.19 3.55 20.96
C ASN A 180 -4.67 2.11 21.12
N VAL A 181 -3.35 1.96 21.13
CA VAL A 181 -2.68 0.65 21.12
C VAL A 181 -2.52 0.09 22.54
N HIS A 182 -3.17 -1.03 22.83
CA HIS A 182 -3.05 -1.75 24.10
C HIS A 182 -2.00 -2.88 24.02
N ALA A 183 -1.84 -3.63 25.11
CA ALA A 183 -0.76 -4.60 25.28
C ALA A 183 -0.80 -5.76 24.28
N VAL A 184 -1.99 -6.16 23.81
CA VAL A 184 -2.17 -7.24 22.82
C VAL A 184 -1.76 -6.74 21.43
N GLU A 185 -2.22 -5.54 21.06
CA GLU A 185 -1.84 -4.85 19.82
C GLU A 185 -0.33 -4.63 19.73
N ALA A 186 0.31 -4.27 20.85
CA ALA A 186 1.76 -4.09 20.92
C ALA A 186 2.58 -5.38 20.66
N ARG A 187 1.96 -6.56 20.74
CA ARG A 187 2.60 -7.86 20.48
C ARG A 187 2.44 -8.34 19.04
N LEU A 188 1.59 -7.69 18.25
CA LEU A 188 1.23 -8.14 16.91
C LEU A 188 2.04 -7.42 15.83
N LEU A 189 3.08 -8.11 15.35
CA LEU A 189 3.74 -7.84 14.08
C LEU A 189 3.47 -9.01 13.14
N THR A 190 2.27 -9.12 12.58
CA THR A 190 1.92 -10.29 11.76
C THR A 190 2.19 -10.05 10.28
N GLU A 191 3.28 -10.61 9.77
CA GLU A 191 3.60 -10.66 8.34
C GLU A 191 2.45 -11.27 7.50
N ARG A 192 1.65 -12.17 8.11
CA ARG A 192 0.56 -12.91 7.46
C ARG A 192 -0.57 -12.04 6.89
N LEU A 193 -0.89 -10.89 7.51
CA LEU A 193 -1.93 -9.99 6.97
C LEU A 193 -1.39 -9.19 5.78
N ALA A 194 -0.13 -8.76 5.85
CA ALA A 194 0.51 -8.06 4.75
C ALA A 194 0.52 -8.91 3.48
N ASP A 195 0.74 -10.22 3.59
CA ASP A 195 0.73 -11.14 2.45
C ASP A 195 -0.63 -11.19 1.73
N LEU A 196 -1.75 -11.10 2.46
CA LEU A 196 -3.10 -11.13 1.88
C LEU A 196 -3.37 -9.89 1.04
N LEU A 197 -2.86 -8.74 1.46
CA LEU A 197 -3.14 -7.43 0.86
C LEU A 197 -2.06 -6.99 -0.15
N ARG A 198 -0.88 -7.61 -0.12
CA ARG A 198 0.23 -7.32 -1.05
C ARG A 198 -0.11 -7.62 -2.50
N SER A 199 -0.96 -8.63 -2.75
CA SER A 199 -1.46 -8.98 -4.09
C SER A 199 -2.22 -7.82 -4.76
N TYR A 200 -2.80 -6.92 -3.97
CA TYR A 200 -3.49 -5.74 -4.46
C TYR A 200 -2.70 -4.45 -4.28
N GLY A 201 -1.38 -4.54 -4.05
CA GLY A 201 -0.50 -3.38 -3.93
C GLY A 201 -0.70 -2.57 -2.64
N ILE A 202 -1.40 -3.13 -1.66
CA ILE A 202 -1.71 -2.42 -0.41
C ILE A 202 -0.61 -2.65 0.61
N ARG A 203 -0.03 -1.55 1.10
CA ARG A 203 0.91 -1.58 2.22
C ARG A 203 0.14 -1.65 3.54
N VAL A 204 0.43 -2.67 4.34
CA VAL A 204 -0.12 -2.77 5.70
C VAL A 204 0.71 -1.96 6.67
N HIS A 205 0.03 -1.16 7.46
CA HIS A 205 0.58 -0.34 8.53
C HIS A 205 -0.03 -0.72 9.86
N LEU A 206 0.75 -0.51 10.91
CA LEU A 206 0.32 -0.71 12.28
C LEU A 206 0.48 0.60 13.03
N SER A 207 -0.56 0.98 13.75
CA SER A 207 -0.48 1.93 14.85
C SER A 207 0.31 1.30 15.98
N VAL A 208 1.23 2.05 16.59
CA VAL A 208 2.07 1.58 17.71
C VAL A 208 1.98 2.52 18.91
N THR A 209 2.14 1.97 20.12
CA THR A 209 2.33 2.77 21.33
C THR A 209 3.80 3.18 21.47
N LEU A 210 4.06 4.46 21.79
CA LEU A 210 5.41 4.94 22.06
C LEU A 210 6.04 4.24 23.26
N ALA A 211 5.22 3.77 24.20
CA ALA A 211 5.65 3.00 25.37
C ALA A 211 5.96 1.52 25.07
N ALA A 212 5.92 1.08 23.81
CA ALA A 212 6.23 -0.30 23.45
C ALA A 212 7.60 -0.81 23.96
N PRO A 213 8.69 -0.01 23.98
CA PRO A 213 9.96 -0.44 24.58
C PRO A 213 9.82 -0.88 26.03
N ILE A 214 8.92 -0.25 26.80
CA ILE A 214 8.63 -0.64 28.18
C ILE A 214 7.68 -1.83 28.19
N ALA A 215 6.51 -1.67 27.55
CA ALA A 215 5.39 -2.60 27.68
C ALA A 215 5.67 -4.01 27.13
N VAL A 216 6.44 -4.09 26.03
CA VAL A 216 6.78 -5.36 25.38
C VAL A 216 8.28 -5.55 25.18
N GLY A 217 9.08 -4.49 25.30
CA GLY A 217 10.54 -4.55 25.18
C GLY A 217 11.29 -4.80 26.48
N GLY A 218 10.65 -4.60 27.65
CA GLY A 218 11.29 -4.76 28.96
C GLY A 218 12.30 -3.67 29.30
N LEU A 219 12.33 -2.56 28.57
CA LEU A 219 13.20 -1.42 28.87
C LEU A 219 12.60 -0.60 30.02
N PRO A 220 13.45 0.05 30.85
CA PRO A 220 12.97 0.91 31.94
C PRO A 220 12.42 2.26 31.45
N THR A 221 12.62 2.59 30.17
CA THR A 221 12.24 3.87 29.57
C THR A 221 11.78 3.70 28.13
N ALA A 222 11.04 4.69 27.64
CA ALA A 222 10.66 4.87 26.24
C ALA A 222 11.20 6.18 25.66
N ASP A 223 12.18 6.81 26.32
CA ASP A 223 12.82 8.04 25.86
C ASP A 223 13.49 7.80 24.48
N PRO A 224 13.10 8.52 23.42
CA PRO A 224 13.67 8.33 22.08
C PRO A 224 15.15 8.71 21.99
N LEU A 225 15.71 9.41 22.98
CA LEU A 225 17.13 9.72 23.06
C LEU A 225 17.96 8.59 23.69
N ASP A 226 17.33 7.68 24.41
CA ASP A 226 17.99 6.52 25.01
C ASP A 226 18.51 5.56 23.92
N LYS A 227 19.77 5.13 24.06
CA LYS A 227 20.44 4.28 23.06
C LYS A 227 19.78 2.90 22.91
N ASP A 228 19.23 2.35 23.99
CA ASP A 228 18.66 1.02 24.03
C ASP A 228 17.24 1.08 23.44
N VAL A 229 16.50 2.17 23.70
CA VAL A 229 15.21 2.46 23.03
C VAL A 229 15.39 2.59 21.51
N ARG A 230 16.41 3.32 21.06
CA ARG A 230 16.70 3.45 19.62
C ARG A 230 17.08 2.12 18.98
N THR A 231 17.85 1.30 19.69
CA THR A 231 18.25 -0.04 19.24
C THR A 231 17.05 -0.99 19.20
N TRP A 232 16.11 -0.83 20.14
CA TRP A 232 14.89 -1.62 20.18
C TRP A 232 13.97 -1.34 18.98
N TRP A 233 13.79 -0.07 18.61
CA TRP A 233 13.03 0.32 17.42
C TRP A 233 13.76 0.03 16.11
N TRP A 234 15.09 0.12 16.11
CA TRP A 234 15.94 -0.06 14.94
C TRP A 234 17.04 -1.10 15.23
N PRO A 235 16.69 -2.39 15.31
CA PRO A 235 17.67 -3.44 15.47
C PRO A 235 18.57 -3.53 14.22
N ALA A 236 19.77 -4.09 14.37
CA ALA A 236 20.68 -4.31 13.25
C ALA A 236 20.00 -5.14 12.13
N ALA A 237 20.36 -4.85 10.88
CA ALA A 237 19.82 -5.52 9.69
C ALA A 237 19.98 -7.05 9.83
N GLY A 238 18.84 -7.78 9.81
CA GLY A 238 18.80 -9.22 10.03
C GLY A 238 17.81 -9.67 11.12
N SER A 239 17.33 -8.76 11.98
CA SER A 239 16.23 -9.08 12.88
C SER A 239 14.90 -9.13 12.11
N SER A 240 14.18 -10.25 12.18
CA SER A 240 12.90 -10.51 11.52
C SER A 240 11.73 -9.63 11.97
N ARG A 241 11.95 -8.63 12.84
CA ARG A 241 10.88 -7.82 13.43
C ARG A 241 10.28 -6.76 12.50
N CYS A 242 10.99 -6.30 11.46
CA CYS A 242 10.55 -5.14 10.69
C CYS A 242 10.56 -5.38 9.17
N ARG A 243 9.57 -6.12 8.66
CA ARG A 243 9.17 -6.06 7.24
C ARG A 243 7.86 -5.29 7.02
N THR A 244 7.14 -4.97 8.09
CA THR A 244 5.92 -4.15 8.08
C THR A 244 6.27 -2.71 8.38
N SER A 245 5.73 -1.77 7.60
CA SER A 245 5.95 -0.34 7.85
C SER A 245 5.09 0.10 9.04
N VAL A 246 5.71 0.70 10.05
CA VAL A 246 5.03 1.20 11.24
C VAL A 246 4.56 2.64 11.02
N THR A 247 3.30 2.94 11.32
CA THR A 247 2.79 4.32 11.38
C THR A 247 2.65 4.70 12.84
N ILE A 248 3.34 5.75 13.28
CA ILE A 248 3.13 6.32 14.60
C ILE A 248 2.07 7.40 14.47
N ALA A 249 0.84 7.10 14.90
CA ALA A 249 -0.23 8.09 14.99
C ALA A 249 -0.05 8.91 16.28
N PHE A 250 0.01 10.23 16.16
CA PHE A 250 0.03 11.15 17.30
C PHE A 250 -1.37 11.75 17.48
N GLY A 251 -1.87 11.78 18.72
CA GLY A 251 -3.14 12.43 19.07
C GLY A 251 -3.15 13.93 18.73
N PRO A 252 -4.34 14.56 18.71
CA PRO A 252 -4.50 15.95 18.26
C PRO A 252 -3.77 16.90 19.22
N GLY A 253 -2.66 17.50 18.77
CA GLY A 253 -1.94 18.49 19.59
C GLY A 253 -0.55 18.95 19.13
N THR A 254 0.13 18.31 18.19
CA THR A 254 1.50 18.71 17.79
C THR A 254 1.73 18.74 16.28
N ARG A 255 2.29 19.86 15.79
CA ARG A 255 2.52 20.18 14.37
C ARG A 255 3.79 19.51 13.81
N SER A 256 3.61 18.78 12.71
CA SER A 256 4.49 18.34 11.59
C SER A 256 6.04 18.37 11.71
N ARG A 257 6.71 17.27 11.30
CA ARG A 257 7.46 17.13 10.02
C ARG A 257 7.99 15.69 9.77
N ARG A 258 7.54 15.11 8.64
CA ARG A 258 8.06 14.05 7.72
C ARG A 258 8.94 12.86 8.20
N GLN A 259 8.46 11.68 7.73
CA GLN A 259 9.07 10.38 7.39
C GLN A 259 9.69 9.57 8.54
N ILE A 260 9.66 8.22 8.47
CA ILE A 260 10.84 7.38 8.15
C ILE A 260 10.36 5.90 8.15
N CYS A 261 10.38 5.12 7.06
CA CYS A 261 11.54 4.38 6.53
C CYS A 261 12.84 5.20 6.41
N MET A 262 13.95 4.69 6.95
CA MET A 262 15.28 5.28 6.73
C MET A 262 16.26 4.21 6.27
N PRO A 263 16.71 4.29 5.02
CA PRO A 263 18.05 3.86 4.64
C PRO A 263 19.10 4.70 5.39
N ARG A 264 20.26 4.09 5.67
CA ARG A 264 21.41 4.63 6.44
C ARG A 264 21.98 6.02 6.04
N ALA A 265 21.50 6.66 4.97
CA ALA A 265 22.19 7.79 4.35
C ALA A 265 21.86 9.19 4.94
N ALA A 266 20.77 9.38 5.68
CA ALA A 266 20.28 10.72 6.01
C ALA A 266 20.80 11.32 7.34
N TRP A 267 21.76 10.69 8.03
CA TRP A 267 22.29 11.18 9.32
C TRP A 267 23.77 11.56 9.30
N ARG A 268 24.36 11.85 8.12
CA ARG A 268 25.63 12.58 8.07
C ARG A 268 25.37 14.09 8.09
N GLY A 269 25.52 14.67 9.29
CA GLY A 269 25.84 16.08 9.46
C GLY A 269 24.65 17.02 9.59
N ARG A 270 24.33 17.40 10.83
CA ARG A 270 23.90 18.75 11.22
C ARG A 270 23.94 18.86 12.75
N ARG A 271 24.83 19.72 13.27
CA ARG A 271 25.03 20.04 14.69
C ARG A 271 23.97 21.05 15.15
N ALA A 272 23.73 21.03 16.48
CA ALA A 272 23.07 22.05 17.32
C ALA A 272 21.53 22.08 17.22
N TRP A 273 20.74 22.17 18.30
CA TRP A 273 20.90 22.91 19.56
C TRP A 273 20.07 22.27 20.68
N ILE A 274 20.56 22.35 21.93
CA ILE A 274 19.89 22.81 23.16
C ILE A 274 20.93 22.67 24.29
N ARG A 275 21.39 23.81 24.83
CA ARG A 275 22.11 23.89 26.11
C ARG A 275 21.05 24.03 27.20
N PRO A 276 21.09 23.25 28.30
CA PRO A 276 20.28 23.53 29.47
C PRO A 276 20.94 24.66 30.26
N SER A 277 20.30 25.82 30.33
CA SER A 277 20.61 26.83 31.35
C SER A 277 19.85 26.45 32.62
N CYS A 278 20.49 25.66 33.49
CA CYS A 278 20.09 25.60 34.89
C CYS A 278 20.83 26.72 35.64
N SER A 279 20.05 27.69 36.11
CA SER A 279 20.46 28.59 37.18
C SER A 279 20.50 27.81 38.49
N THR A 280 21.68 27.72 39.12
CA THR A 280 21.80 27.49 40.55
C THR A 280 22.66 28.60 41.14
N SER A 281 21.97 29.44 41.89
CA SER A 281 22.51 30.31 42.93
C SER A 281 23.30 29.51 43.97
N GLY A 282 24.41 30.08 44.49
CA GLY A 282 24.91 29.77 45.84
C GLY A 282 26.42 29.85 46.02
N SER A 283 26.86 30.93 46.70
CA SER A 283 28.02 31.09 47.62
C SER A 283 29.43 30.69 47.13
N THR A 284 30.49 31.49 47.26
CA THR A 284 30.86 32.64 48.12
C THR A 284 31.78 33.56 47.33
#